data_AF-X0VQL7-F1
#
_entry.id   AF-X0VQL7-F1
#
_cell.length_a   1.000
_cell.length_b   1.000
_cell.length_c   1.000
_cell.angle_alpha   90.00
_cell.angle_beta   90.00
_cell.angle_gamma   90.00
#
_symmetry.space_group_name_H-M   'P 1'
#
loop_
_entity.id
_entity.type
_entity.pdbx_description
1 polymer ?
#
loop_
_entity_poly.entity_id
_entity_poly.type
_entity_poly.pdbx_seq_one_letter_code
_entity_poly.pdbx_strand_id
1 'polypeptide(L)'
;MFGIRKEWIEEAQINITDKEKTIIDCLDIPQYCGGIIEVAKALKNNKFDRKKLENYAQRIGNSGVLRRLGYLYELLNIKIKLPKLNIRNYLLLDPTMPKKGPESAKWRLIINLDEKVLGEFE
;
A
#
# COMPACT_ATOMS: atom_id res chain seq x y z
N MET A 1 -18.42 2.20 2.24
CA MET A 1 -17.36 3.15 1.79
C MET A 1 -16.91 4.00 2.98
N PHE A 2 -15.63 4.34 3.08
CA PHE A 2 -15.06 5.19 4.14
C PHE A 2 -13.89 6.02 3.61
N GLY A 3 -13.43 7.00 4.38
CA GLY A 3 -12.31 7.86 3.98
C GLY A 3 -12.62 8.70 2.74
N ILE A 4 -13.86 9.18 2.63
CA ILE A 4 -14.34 10.00 1.53
C ILE A 4 -14.79 11.34 2.09
N ARG A 5 -14.42 12.40 1.39
CA ARG A 5 -14.94 13.75 1.58
C ARG A 5 -15.63 14.20 0.30
N LYS A 6 -16.56 15.15 0.45
CA LYS A 6 -17.19 15.82 -0.68
C LYS A 6 -16.45 17.12 -0.94
N GLU A 7 -16.14 17.37 -2.19
CA GLU A 7 -15.48 18.60 -2.66
C GLU A 7 -16.26 19.16 -3.83
N TRP A 8 -16.32 20.49 -3.94
CA TRP A 8 -16.85 21.17 -5.11
C TRP A 8 -15.71 21.39 -6.10
N ILE A 9 -15.87 20.87 -7.32
CA ILE A 9 -15.00 21.18 -8.45
C ILE A 9 -15.89 21.77 -9.53
N GLU A 10 -15.64 23.04 -9.87
CA GLU A 10 -16.51 23.84 -10.73
C GLU A 10 -17.97 23.81 -10.22
N GLU A 11 -18.92 23.41 -11.06
CA GLU A 11 -20.34 23.34 -10.73
C GLU A 11 -20.77 21.95 -10.21
N ALA A 12 -19.83 21.02 -9.98
CA ALA A 12 -20.11 19.65 -9.55
C ALA A 12 -19.59 19.36 -8.14
N GLN A 13 -20.46 18.79 -7.30
CA GLN A 13 -20.04 18.17 -6.05
C GLN A 13 -19.59 16.73 -6.31
N ILE A 14 -18.32 16.45 -6.06
CA ILE A 14 -17.73 15.12 -6.28
C ILE A 14 -17.23 14.50 -4.97
N ASN A 15 -17.19 13.17 -4.94
CA ASN A 15 -16.61 12.41 -3.84
C ASN A 15 -15.12 12.21 -4.12
N ILE A 16 -14.28 12.58 -3.15
CA ILE A 16 -12.82 12.39 -3.21
C ILE A 16 -12.38 11.60 -1.99
N THR A 17 -11.56 10.57 -2.19
CA THR A 17 -10.92 9.86 -1.09
C THR A 17 -9.92 10.76 -0.37
N ASP A 18 -9.79 10.59 0.94
CA ASP A 18 -8.64 11.14 1.66
C ASP A 18 -7.36 10.39 1.26
N LYS A 19 -6.21 10.96 1.61
CA LYS A 19 -4.91 10.46 1.18
C LYS A 19 -4.67 9.02 1.66
N GLU A 20 -5.04 8.73 2.90
CA GLU A 20 -4.87 7.40 3.50
C GLU A 20 -5.74 6.37 2.79
N LYS A 21 -6.99 6.70 2.49
CA LYS A 21 -7.88 5.80 1.75
C LYS A 21 -7.36 5.51 0.35
N THR A 22 -6.87 6.53 -0.35
CA THR A 22 -6.24 6.34 -1.67
C THR A 22 -5.06 5.38 -1.60
N ILE A 23 -4.16 5.51 -0.60
CA ILE A 23 -3.05 4.56 -0.41
C ILE A 23 -3.56 3.14 -0.21
N ILE A 24 -4.57 2.95 0.65
CA ILE A 24 -5.14 1.62 0.92
C ILE A 24 -5.76 1.01 -0.34
N ASP A 25 -6.46 1.80 -1.14
CA ASP A 25 -7.08 1.33 -2.39
C ASP A 25 -6.03 0.92 -3.41
N CYS A 26 -4.98 1.72 -3.56
CA CYS A 26 -3.86 1.40 -4.44
C CYS A 26 -3.10 0.14 -3.99
N LEU A 27 -3.04 -0.16 -2.70
CA LEU A 27 -2.46 -1.41 -2.19
C LEU A 27 -3.36 -2.63 -2.40
N ASP A 28 -4.68 -2.41 -2.39
CA ASP A 28 -5.70 -3.43 -2.58
C ASP A 28 -5.76 -3.86 -4.04
N ILE A 29 -5.73 -2.88 -4.95
CA ILE A 29 -5.89 -3.07 -6.38
C ILE A 29 -4.79 -2.32 -7.19
N PRO A 30 -3.51 -2.77 -7.10
CA PRO A 30 -2.37 -2.03 -7.67
C PRO A 30 -2.43 -1.78 -9.17
N GLN A 31 -3.17 -2.61 -9.91
CA GLN A 31 -3.37 -2.45 -11.35
C GLN A 31 -4.08 -1.14 -11.75
N TYR A 32 -4.76 -0.46 -10.82
CA TYR A 32 -5.44 0.81 -11.08
C TYR A 32 -4.63 2.04 -10.68
N CYS A 33 -3.40 1.87 -10.21
CA CYS A 33 -2.56 2.98 -9.75
C CYS A 33 -1.13 2.96 -10.31
N GLY A 34 -0.87 2.21 -11.39
CA GLY A 34 0.49 2.07 -11.93
C GLY A 34 1.39 1.14 -11.12
N GLY A 35 0.81 0.25 -10.32
CA GLY A 35 1.54 -0.72 -9.50
C GLY A 35 1.95 -0.19 -8.13
N ILE A 36 2.72 -1.00 -7.42
CA ILE A 36 3.15 -0.75 -6.04
C ILE A 36 4.22 0.34 -5.96
N ILE A 37 4.97 0.57 -7.03
CA ILE A 37 5.98 1.63 -7.10
C ILE A 37 5.35 3.01 -6.84
N GLU A 38 4.19 3.29 -7.42
CA GLU A 38 3.52 4.58 -7.22
C GLU A 38 3.04 4.75 -5.78
N VAL A 39 2.64 3.66 -5.12
CA VAL A 39 2.31 3.68 -3.70
C VAL A 39 3.56 3.94 -2.87
N ALA A 40 4.69 3.31 -3.18
CA ALA A 40 5.96 3.53 -2.48
C ALA A 40 6.41 4.99 -2.59
N LYS A 41 6.32 5.59 -3.80
CA LYS A 41 6.59 7.03 -4.02
C LYS A 41 5.65 7.91 -3.21
N ALA A 42 4.36 7.61 -3.22
CA ALA A 42 3.38 8.36 -2.45
C ALA A 42 3.69 8.32 -0.95
N LEU A 43 4.03 7.14 -0.41
CA LEU A 43 4.43 6.94 0.98
C LEU A 43 5.72 7.69 1.35
N LYS A 44 6.73 7.70 0.47
CA LYS A 44 8.01 8.39 0.68
C LYS A 44 7.86 9.91 0.69
N ASN A 45 7.07 10.45 -0.23
CA ASN A 45 7.05 11.89 -0.54
C ASN A 45 5.96 12.68 0.19
N ASN A 46 5.05 12.03 0.90
CA ASN A 46 3.91 12.70 1.52
C ASN A 46 3.81 12.42 3.02
N LYS A 47 3.16 13.35 3.72
CA LYS A 47 2.73 13.17 5.11
C LYS A 47 1.31 12.65 5.14
N PHE A 48 1.08 11.65 5.98
CA PHE A 48 -0.21 11.00 6.20
C PHE A 48 -0.47 10.85 7.70
N ASP A 49 -1.74 10.76 8.07
CA ASP A 49 -2.13 10.32 9.41
C ASP A 49 -1.90 8.80 9.53
N ARG A 50 -0.84 8.44 10.24
CA ARG A 50 -0.45 7.04 10.47
C ARG A 50 -1.55 6.23 11.14
N LYS A 51 -2.24 6.80 12.14
CA LYS A 51 -3.30 6.08 12.86
C LYS A 51 -4.49 5.82 11.95
N LYS A 52 -4.83 6.80 11.11
CA LYS A 52 -5.89 6.65 10.11
C LYS A 52 -5.53 5.58 9.09
N LEU A 53 -4.28 5.57 8.59
CA LEU A 53 -3.82 4.55 7.66
C LEU A 53 -3.83 3.13 8.28
N GLU A 54 -3.35 2.99 9.51
CA GLU A 54 -3.39 1.72 10.27
C GLU A 54 -4.84 1.23 10.46
N ASN A 55 -5.76 2.15 10.78
CA ASN A 55 -7.18 1.83 10.92
C ASN A 55 -7.79 1.38 9.59
N TYR A 56 -7.49 2.09 8.51
CA TYR A 56 -8.02 1.79 7.18
C TYR A 56 -7.48 0.47 6.63
N ALA A 57 -6.19 0.17 6.84
CA ALA A 57 -5.58 -1.09 6.45
C ALA A 57 -6.21 -2.29 7.18
N GLN A 58 -6.67 -2.11 8.42
CA GLN A 58 -7.42 -3.14 9.14
C GLN A 58 -8.87 -3.23 8.64
N ARG A 59 -9.50 -2.07 8.43
CA ARG A 59 -10.91 -1.97 8.03
C ARG A 59 -11.19 -2.53 6.63
N ILE A 60 -10.23 -2.47 5.71
CA ILE A 60 -10.40 -3.01 4.35
C ILE A 60 -10.53 -4.55 4.35
N GLY A 61 -10.02 -5.22 5.39
CA GLY A 61 -10.17 -6.68 5.54
C GLY A 61 -9.36 -7.52 4.56
N ASN A 62 -8.46 -6.91 3.76
CA ASN A 62 -7.60 -7.62 2.83
C ASN A 62 -6.18 -7.80 3.40
N SER A 63 -5.79 -9.06 3.60
CA SER A 63 -4.44 -9.41 4.04
C SER A 63 -3.33 -8.97 3.08
N GLY A 64 -3.59 -8.91 1.77
CA GLY A 64 -2.64 -8.41 0.77
C GLY A 64 -2.25 -6.96 1.02
N VAL A 65 -3.21 -6.11 1.41
CA VAL A 65 -2.95 -4.72 1.80
C VAL A 65 -2.02 -4.67 3.00
N LEU A 66 -2.32 -5.42 4.07
CA LEU A 66 -1.50 -5.43 5.28
C LEU A 66 -0.06 -5.89 5.01
N ARG A 67 0.10 -6.90 4.16
CA ARG A 67 1.41 -7.43 3.76
C ARG A 67 2.23 -6.41 2.99
N ARG A 68 1.64 -5.82 1.95
CA ARG A 68 2.31 -4.85 1.08
C ARG A 68 2.64 -3.56 1.86
N LEU A 69 1.67 -3.07 2.64
CA LEU A 69 1.86 -1.91 3.51
C LEU A 69 3.00 -2.15 4.50
N GLY A 70 3.00 -3.31 5.16
CA GLY A 70 4.03 -3.67 6.12
C GLY A 70 5.43 -3.71 5.51
N TYR A 71 5.56 -4.35 4.34
CA TYR A 71 6.83 -4.39 3.61
C TYR A 71 7.32 -2.99 3.22
N LEU A 72 6.45 -2.17 2.62
CA LEU A 72 6.83 -0.81 2.18
C LEU A 72 7.23 0.07 3.35
N TYR A 73 6.57 -0.07 4.51
CA TYR A 73 6.92 0.72 5.69
C TYR A 73 8.27 0.31 6.29
N GLU A 74 8.66 -0.97 6.18
CA GLU A 74 9.99 -1.41 6.58
C GLU A 74 11.06 -0.91 5.61
N LEU A 75 10.80 -1.03 4.30
CA LEU A 75 11.68 -0.51 3.26
C LEU A 75 11.92 1.00 3.45
N LEU A 76 10.86 1.77 3.73
CA LEU A 76 10.91 3.22 3.89
C LEU A 76 11.28 3.68 5.32
N ASN A 77 11.60 2.74 6.22
CA ASN A 77 11.89 3.01 7.64
C ASN A 77 10.81 3.83 8.37
N ILE A 78 9.54 3.58 8.03
CA ILE A 78 8.38 4.21 8.65
C ILE A 78 7.79 3.28 9.71
N LYS A 79 7.59 3.80 10.93
CA LYS A 79 7.02 3.02 12.04
C LYS A 79 5.49 3.05 11.99
N ILE A 80 4.88 1.88 11.76
CA ILE A 80 3.44 1.62 11.92
C ILE A 80 3.19 0.36 12.74
N LYS A 81 2.00 0.29 13.32
CA LYS A 81 1.48 -0.87 14.04
C LYS A 81 0.43 -1.57 13.20
N LEU A 82 0.81 -2.71 12.63
CA LEU A 82 -0.10 -3.62 11.92
C LEU A 82 -0.37 -4.87 12.76
N PRO A 83 -1.56 -5.49 12.62
CA PRO A 83 -1.86 -6.74 13.29
C PRO A 83 -0.90 -7.86 12.84
N LYS A 84 -0.68 -8.84 13.72
CA LYS A 84 0.08 -10.04 13.36
C LYS A 84 -0.66 -10.82 12.28
N LEU A 85 0.08 -11.24 11.26
CA LEU A 85 -0.45 -12.06 10.17
C LEU A 85 -0.25 -13.55 10.49
N ASN A 86 -1.33 -14.31 10.58
CA ASN A 86 -1.26 -15.78 10.67
C ASN A 86 -1.61 -16.40 9.31
N ILE A 87 -0.69 -16.26 8.35
CA ILE A 87 -0.95 -16.64 6.95
C ILE A 87 0.28 -17.37 6.39
N ARG A 88 0.03 -18.45 5.64
CA ARG A 88 1.07 -19.36 5.13
C ARG A 88 1.45 -19.14 3.67
N ASN A 89 0.51 -18.76 2.82
CA ASN A 89 0.76 -18.59 1.38
C ASN A 89 1.51 -17.29 1.09
N TYR A 90 2.22 -17.24 -0.03
CA TYR A 90 2.87 -16.02 -0.51
C TYR A 90 1.98 -15.29 -1.51
N LEU A 91 2.14 -13.97 -1.57
CA LEU A 91 1.57 -13.11 -2.62
C LEU A 91 2.68 -12.37 -3.33
N LEU A 92 2.43 -11.87 -4.54
CA LEU A 92 3.34 -10.92 -5.17
C LEU A 92 3.28 -9.59 -4.40
N LEU A 93 4.44 -8.97 -4.20
CA LEU A 93 4.52 -7.59 -3.75
C LEU A 93 3.69 -6.75 -4.74
N ASP A 94 4.05 -6.81 -6.03
CA ASP A 94 3.33 -6.13 -7.10
C ASP A 94 2.66 -7.13 -8.07
N PRO A 95 1.32 -7.25 -8.07
CA PRO A 95 0.62 -8.14 -8.99
C PRO A 95 0.70 -7.71 -10.47
N THR A 96 1.17 -6.49 -10.78
CA THR A 96 1.34 -6.01 -12.16
C THR A 96 2.70 -6.35 -12.77
N MET A 97 3.58 -6.99 -12.00
CA MET A 97 4.95 -7.33 -12.39
C MET A 97 5.15 -8.84 -12.57
N PRO A 98 6.21 -9.28 -13.29
CA PRO A 98 6.51 -10.71 -13.48
C PRO A 98 6.56 -11.48 -12.16
N LYS A 99 6.18 -12.76 -12.17
CA LYS A 99 6.06 -13.57 -10.93
C LYS A 99 7.38 -14.17 -10.45
N LYS A 100 8.44 -13.36 -10.36
CA LYS A 100 9.80 -13.79 -10.00
C LYS A 100 10.47 -12.77 -9.08
N GLY A 101 11.08 -13.25 -8.01
CA GLY A 101 11.83 -12.42 -7.06
C GLY A 101 12.15 -13.17 -5.77
N PRO A 102 12.97 -12.59 -4.88
CA PRO A 102 13.23 -13.16 -3.57
C PRO A 102 11.98 -13.14 -2.67
N GLU A 103 11.99 -13.96 -1.63
CA GLU A 103 10.88 -14.07 -0.68
C GLU A 103 11.12 -13.25 0.59
N SER A 104 10.16 -12.41 0.97
CA SER A 104 10.04 -11.87 2.32
C SER A 104 9.21 -12.83 3.17
N ALA A 105 9.86 -13.67 3.98
CA ALA A 105 9.16 -14.60 4.88
C ALA A 105 8.29 -13.89 5.93
N LYS A 106 8.73 -12.71 6.38
CA LYS A 106 8.04 -11.90 7.39
C LYS A 106 6.68 -11.40 6.91
N TRP A 107 6.63 -10.85 5.69
CA TRP A 107 5.40 -10.34 5.08
C TRP A 107 4.73 -11.34 4.14
N ARG A 108 5.36 -12.51 3.93
CA ARG A 108 4.91 -13.56 3.00
C ARG A 108 4.64 -12.98 1.61
N LEU A 109 5.63 -12.26 1.09
CA LEU A 109 5.62 -11.65 -0.23
C LEU A 109 6.76 -12.18 -1.08
N ILE A 110 6.50 -12.36 -2.38
CA ILE A 110 7.52 -12.47 -3.41
C ILE A 110 7.82 -11.04 -3.84
N ILE A 111 9.04 -10.57 -3.62
CA ILE A 111 9.50 -9.22 -3.92
C ILE A 111 9.86 -9.17 -5.40
N ASN A 112 8.85 -9.02 -6.23
CA ASN A 112 8.96 -9.07 -7.69
C ASN A 112 9.14 -7.68 -8.32
N LEU A 113 10.03 -6.89 -7.72
CA LEU A 113 10.50 -5.61 -8.23
C LEU A 113 12.02 -5.68 -8.42
N ASP A 114 12.54 -4.93 -9.39
CA ASP A 114 13.99 -4.88 -9.64
C ASP A 114 14.71 -4.23 -8.44
N GLU A 115 15.88 -4.78 -8.08
CA GLU A 115 16.71 -4.25 -6.98
C GLU A 115 17.07 -2.78 -7.20
N LYS A 116 17.33 -2.36 -8.44
CA LYS A 116 17.60 -0.96 -8.78
C LYS A 116 16.45 -0.05 -8.38
N VAL A 117 15.21 -0.48 -8.62
CA VAL A 117 14.00 0.28 -8.28
C VAL A 117 13.83 0.32 -6.77
N LEU A 118 14.06 -0.79 -6.07
CA LEU A 118 13.97 -0.84 -4.61
C LEU A 118 15.03 0.05 -3.94
N GLY A 119 16.25 0.09 -4.49
CA GLY A 119 17.35 0.93 -3.99
C GLY A 119 17.07 2.43 -4.11
N GLU A 120 16.07 2.87 -4.89
CA GLU A 120 15.61 4.27 -4.88
C GLU A 120 14.83 4.63 -3.60
N PHE A 121 14.43 3.63 -2.80
CA PHE A 121 13.60 3.79 -1.61
C PHE A 121 14.33 3.53 -0.29
N GLU A 122 15.52 2.91 -0.33
CA GLU A 122 16.46 2.82 0.80
C GLU A 122 17.11 4.19 1.11
#